data_AF-A0A2A5AXF1-F1
#
_entry.id   AF-A0A2A5AXF1-F1
#
_cell.length_a   1.000
_cell.length_b   1.000
_cell.length_c   1.000
_cell.angle_alpha   90.00
_cell.angle_beta   90.00
_cell.angle_gamma   90.00
#
_symmetry.space_group_name_H-M   'P 1'
#
loop_
_entity.id
_entity.type
_entity.pdbx_description
1 polymer ?
#
loop_
_entity_poly.entity_id
_entity_poly.type
_entity_poly.pdbx_seq_one_letter_code
_entity_poly.pdbx_strand_id
1 'polypeptide(L)'
;MFVQSLKKNSTIMRTLTFIILIATSSLFACKNSSQAMDSDKIEPSNSGKHETKNNMQEEVTYDMILSFISKGEGIDYTLKKKIDNILNSFNKKNNTNLKPETLAWGREGEIDYNFITKNLSTSQKDELTSQVRETIGSSDMVHITFNQKSVHKR
;
A
#
# COMPACT_ATOMS: atom_id res chain seq x y z
N MET A 1 49.66 -20.45 -34.77
CA MET A 1 49.67 -19.83 -36.12
C MET A 1 48.30 -19.22 -36.34
N PHE A 2 48.25 -17.89 -36.28
CA PHE A 2 47.05 -17.06 -36.38
C PHE A 2 46.46 -17.11 -37.79
N VAL A 3 45.15 -17.29 -37.92
CA VAL A 3 44.41 -16.81 -39.10
C VAL A 3 43.24 -15.99 -38.59
N GLN A 4 43.44 -14.67 -38.63
CA GLN A 4 42.38 -13.67 -38.58
C GLN A 4 41.66 -13.60 -39.93
N SER A 5 40.50 -12.95 -39.89
CA SER A 5 39.86 -12.22 -40.99
C SER A 5 38.71 -12.98 -41.65
N LEU A 6 37.49 -12.55 -41.31
CA LEU A 6 36.54 -12.03 -42.30
C LEU A 6 35.61 -11.05 -41.58
N LYS A 7 35.77 -9.77 -41.91
CA LYS A 7 34.96 -8.64 -41.45
C LYS A 7 34.15 -8.12 -42.64
N LYS A 8 32.91 -7.72 -42.35
CA LYS A 8 32.10 -6.67 -43.02
C LYS A 8 31.37 -7.03 -44.33
N ASN A 9 30.03 -6.97 -44.31
CA ASN A 9 29.22 -5.86 -44.88
C ASN A 9 27.78 -6.33 -45.20
N SER A 10 26.79 -5.50 -44.85
CA SER A 10 25.65 -5.09 -45.71
C SER A 10 24.42 -4.75 -44.84
N THR A 11 24.23 -3.47 -44.45
CA THR A 11 23.24 -2.51 -45.02
C THR A 11 21.92 -2.53 -44.21
N ILE A 12 21.69 -1.66 -43.23
CA ILE A 12 21.15 -0.28 -43.35
C ILE A 12 19.94 -0.17 -44.30
N MET A 13 18.72 -0.24 -43.75
CA MET A 13 17.51 0.50 -44.19
C MET A 13 16.47 0.36 -43.05
N ARG A 14 16.14 1.35 -42.21
CA ARG A 14 15.40 2.62 -42.43
C ARG A 14 14.07 2.47 -43.17
N THR A 15 12.98 2.20 -42.45
CA THR A 15 11.61 2.76 -42.63
C THR A 15 10.73 2.15 -41.51
N LEU A 16 10.24 2.85 -40.48
CA LEU A 16 9.32 4.00 -40.37
C LEU A 16 7.90 3.67 -40.85
N THR A 17 7.06 3.20 -39.92
CA THR A 17 5.60 3.32 -39.99
C THR A 17 5.01 3.45 -38.58
N PHE A 18 4.81 4.71 -38.18
CA PHE A 18 3.82 5.15 -37.19
C PHE A 18 2.45 5.27 -37.90
N ILE A 19 1.34 4.96 -37.21
CA ILE A 19 -0.05 5.50 -37.32
C ILE A 19 -0.89 4.66 -36.31
N ILE A 20 -1.15 5.16 -35.09
CA ILE A 20 -2.30 5.98 -34.63
C ILE A 20 -3.67 5.31 -34.80
N LEU A 21 -4.33 4.96 -33.68
CA LEU A 21 -5.77 5.20 -33.51
C LEU A 21 -6.15 5.28 -32.02
N ILE A 22 -6.47 6.50 -31.61
CA ILE A 22 -7.10 6.90 -30.34
C ILE A 22 -8.60 7.04 -30.62
N ALA A 23 -9.45 6.37 -29.84
CA ALA A 23 -10.87 6.67 -29.60
C ALA A 23 -11.44 5.52 -28.73
N THR A 24 -12.25 5.68 -27.69
CA THR A 24 -12.98 6.81 -27.13
C THR A 24 -13.47 6.34 -25.75
N SER A 25 -13.40 7.23 -24.77
CA SER A 25 -13.96 7.11 -23.43
C SER A 25 -15.50 7.02 -23.43
N SER A 26 -16.04 5.96 -22.83
CA SER A 26 -17.43 5.90 -22.36
C SER A 26 -17.45 6.08 -20.83
N LEU A 27 -17.70 7.32 -20.42
CA LEU A 27 -18.06 7.67 -19.05
C LEU A 27 -19.45 7.11 -18.76
N PHE A 28 -19.54 6.01 -18.01
CA PHE A 28 -20.79 5.64 -17.35
C PHE A 28 -20.97 6.56 -16.14
N ALA A 29 -21.70 7.66 -16.34
CA ALA A 29 -22.22 8.47 -15.26
C ALA A 29 -23.28 7.64 -14.51
N CYS A 30 -22.91 7.09 -13.36
CA CYS A 30 -23.87 6.57 -12.40
C CYS A 30 -24.71 7.75 -11.89
N LYS A 31 -25.96 7.79 -12.33
CA LYS A 31 -27.01 8.67 -11.83
C LYS A 31 -27.28 8.31 -10.37
N ASN A 32 -26.67 9.04 -9.43
CA ASN A 32 -27.11 9.02 -8.04
C ASN A 32 -28.55 9.53 -7.98
N SER A 33 -29.47 8.63 -7.65
CA SER A 33 -30.81 8.96 -7.19
C SER A 33 -30.71 9.47 -5.76
N SER A 34 -30.52 10.77 -5.58
CA SER A 34 -30.72 11.45 -4.30
C SER A 34 -32.22 11.47 -4.01
N GLN A 35 -32.69 10.66 -3.06
CA GLN A 35 -34.00 10.90 -2.45
C GLN A 35 -33.82 11.98 -1.38
N ALA A 36 -34.49 13.11 -1.58
CA ALA A 36 -34.71 14.10 -0.53
C ALA A 36 -35.71 13.51 0.47
N MET A 37 -35.32 13.38 1.73
CA MET A 37 -36.26 13.18 2.83
C MET A 37 -36.61 14.56 3.37
N ASP A 38 -37.88 14.92 3.18
CA ASP A 38 -38.51 16.13 3.69
C ASP A 38 -38.90 15.96 5.16
N SER A 39 -39.24 17.11 5.74
CA SER A 39 -39.20 17.48 7.15
C SER A 39 -40.25 16.85 8.09
N ASP A 40 -39.90 16.96 9.38
CA ASP A 40 -40.74 17.07 10.59
C ASP A 40 -41.37 15.84 11.25
N LYS A 41 -40.77 15.45 12.40
CA LYS A 41 -41.41 15.67 13.73
C LYS A 41 -40.41 15.51 14.89
N ILE A 42 -40.37 16.55 15.75
CA ILE A 42 -39.70 16.63 17.06
C ILE A 42 -40.65 15.98 18.10
N GLU A 43 -40.26 15.11 19.05
CA GLU A 43 -39.57 15.31 20.36
C GLU A 43 -39.60 13.96 21.15
N PRO A 44 -38.96 13.82 22.34
CA PRO A 44 -37.58 14.12 22.73
C PRO A 44 -36.90 12.87 23.38
N SER A 45 -35.56 12.72 23.27
CA SER A 45 -34.84 11.84 24.19
C SER A 45 -33.53 12.46 24.65
N ASN A 46 -33.47 12.55 25.97
CA ASN A 46 -32.45 13.10 26.83
C ASN A 46 -31.01 12.61 26.55
N SER A 47 -30.08 13.53 26.82
CA SER A 47 -28.69 13.28 27.26
C SER A 47 -27.76 12.51 26.33
N GLY A 48 -26.98 13.28 25.56
CA GLY A 48 -25.64 12.89 25.14
C GLY A 48 -24.81 14.15 24.98
N LYS A 49 -24.04 14.51 26.03
CA LYS A 49 -22.98 15.51 25.92
C LYS A 49 -22.13 15.16 24.71
N HIS A 50 -22.18 16.00 23.68
CA HIS A 50 -21.18 16.01 22.63
C HIS A 50 -19.91 16.57 23.28
N GLU A 51 -19.19 15.71 23.99
CA GLU A 51 -17.81 15.97 24.32
C GLU A 51 -17.06 16.00 23.00
N THR A 52 -16.84 17.21 22.50
CA THR A 52 -15.77 17.51 21.57
C THR A 52 -14.48 17.12 22.27
N LYS A 53 -14.12 15.83 22.17
CA LYS A 53 -12.77 15.38 22.44
C LYS A 53 -11.92 16.04 21.37
N ASN A 54 -11.33 17.17 21.73
CA ASN A 54 -10.09 17.62 21.13
C ASN A 54 -9.08 16.49 21.34
N ASN A 55 -9.09 15.52 20.42
CA ASN A 55 -8.04 14.54 20.31
C ASN A 55 -6.83 15.32 19.81
N MET A 56 -6.06 15.84 20.76
CA MET A 56 -4.64 16.01 20.56
C MET A 56 -4.11 14.59 20.31
N GLN A 57 -4.09 14.19 19.04
CA GLN A 57 -3.56 12.89 18.65
C GLN A 57 -2.12 12.85 19.14
N GLU A 58 -1.84 12.03 20.15
CA GLU A 58 -0.46 11.77 20.53
C GLU A 58 0.25 11.21 19.30
N GLU A 59 1.38 11.81 18.95
CA GLU A 59 2.18 11.38 17.81
C GLU A 59 2.79 10.01 18.11
N VAL A 60 2.08 8.95 17.69
CA VAL A 60 2.55 7.58 17.85
C VAL A 60 3.74 7.34 16.91
N THR A 61 4.86 6.93 17.48
CA THR A 61 6.00 6.41 16.72
C THR A 61 5.82 4.91 16.52
N TYR A 62 5.93 4.46 15.28
CA TYR A 62 5.82 3.05 14.91
C TYR A 62 7.21 2.44 14.77
N ASP A 63 7.36 1.19 15.21
CA ASP A 63 8.64 0.47 15.18
C ASP A 63 9.04 0.12 13.73
N MET A 64 8.05 -0.20 12.89
CA MET A 64 8.20 -0.51 11.48
C MET A 64 6.97 -0.02 10.72
N ILE A 65 7.16 0.57 9.55
CA ILE A 65 6.09 0.93 8.61
C ILE A 65 6.40 0.26 7.28
N LEU A 66 5.42 -0.45 6.72
CA LEU A 66 5.46 -0.95 5.35
C LEU A 66 4.49 -0.13 4.50
N SER A 67 5.04 0.67 3.59
CA SER A 67 4.26 1.50 2.68
C SER A 67 4.16 0.84 1.32
N PHE A 68 2.97 0.38 0.97
CA PHE A 68 2.64 -0.13 -0.36
C PHE A 68 2.28 1.06 -1.26
N ILE A 69 3.09 1.29 -2.28
CA ILE A 69 2.92 2.41 -3.21
C ILE A 69 2.45 1.91 -4.57
N SER A 70 1.79 2.79 -5.31
CA SER A 70 1.49 2.59 -6.73
C SER A 70 2.44 3.38 -7.61
N LYS A 71 2.64 2.89 -8.83
CA LYS A 71 3.35 3.59 -9.91
C LYS A 71 2.45 3.92 -11.11
N GLY A 72 1.14 3.97 -10.88
CA GLY A 72 0.12 4.30 -11.90
C GLY A 72 -0.77 3.14 -12.34
N GLU A 73 -0.61 1.95 -11.75
CA GLU A 73 -1.40 0.74 -12.09
C GLU A 73 -1.90 0.00 -10.84
N GLY A 74 -1.93 0.67 -9.70
CA GLY A 74 -2.22 0.07 -8.40
C GLY A 74 -0.99 -0.51 -7.70
N ILE A 75 -1.23 -1.00 -6.49
CA ILE A 75 -0.20 -1.66 -5.68
C ILE A 75 0.06 -3.09 -6.15
N ASP A 76 1.19 -3.67 -5.73
CA ASP A 76 1.42 -5.10 -5.87
C ASP A 76 0.58 -5.89 -4.85
N TYR A 77 -0.64 -6.26 -5.24
CA TYR A 77 -1.55 -7.05 -4.43
C TYR A 77 -1.02 -8.46 -4.12
N THR A 78 -0.18 -9.02 -4.99
CA THR A 78 0.40 -10.35 -4.78
C THR A 78 1.44 -10.29 -3.66
N LEU A 79 2.31 -9.29 -3.69
CA LEU A 79 3.30 -9.04 -2.63
C LEU A 79 2.61 -8.71 -1.30
N LYS A 80 1.59 -7.85 -1.31
CA LYS A 80 0.77 -7.58 -0.12
C LYS A 80 0.20 -8.85 0.49
N LYS A 81 -0.39 -9.74 -0.33
CA LYS A 81 -0.93 -11.02 0.15
C LYS A 81 0.14 -11.94 0.74
N LYS A 82 1.36 -11.95 0.18
CA LYS A 82 2.49 -12.70 0.76
C LYS A 82 2.86 -12.16 2.14
N ILE A 83 2.92 -10.84 2.30
CA ILE A 83 3.18 -10.20 3.61
C ILE A 83 2.05 -10.52 4.61
N ASP A 84 0.79 -10.48 4.18
CA ASP A 84 -0.36 -10.88 5.02
C ASP A 84 -0.21 -12.35 5.50
N ASN A 85 0.23 -13.25 4.62
CA ASN A 85 0.47 -14.66 4.95
C ASN A 85 1.66 -14.85 5.92
N ILE A 86 2.72 -14.06 5.79
CA ILE A 86 3.84 -14.05 6.74
C ILE A 86 3.35 -13.64 8.11
N LEU A 87 2.58 -12.56 8.20
CA LEU A 87 2.04 -12.09 9.49
C LEU A 87 1.17 -13.16 10.16
N ASN A 88 0.31 -13.82 9.38
CA ASN A 88 -0.52 -14.92 9.87
C ASN A 88 0.32 -16.11 10.37
N SER A 89 1.33 -16.51 9.59
CA SER A 89 2.22 -17.62 9.94
C SER A 89 3.08 -17.32 11.15
N PHE A 90 3.63 -16.10 11.21
CA PHE A 90 4.40 -15.59 12.33
C PHE A 90 3.58 -15.58 13.62
N ASN A 91 2.34 -15.07 13.57
CA ASN A 91 1.43 -15.06 14.71
C ASN A 91 1.10 -16.46 15.21
N LYS A 92 0.81 -17.39 14.29
CA LYS A 92 0.55 -18.79 14.64
C LYS A 92 1.77 -19.47 15.26
N LYS A 93 2.96 -19.26 14.68
CA LYS A 93 4.22 -19.85 15.16
C LYS A 93 4.58 -19.35 16.55
N ASN A 94 4.40 -18.06 16.81
CA ASN A 94 4.85 -17.40 18.02
C ASN A 94 3.76 -17.26 19.09
N ASN A 95 2.55 -17.72 18.82
CA ASN A 95 1.37 -17.51 19.66
C ASN A 95 1.16 -16.01 20.00
N THR A 96 1.33 -15.15 18.99
CA THR A 96 1.14 -13.70 19.10
C THR A 96 -0.11 -13.24 18.35
N ASN A 97 -0.54 -12.01 18.59
CA ASN A 97 -1.62 -11.35 17.86
C ASN A 97 -1.15 -9.99 17.31
N LEU A 98 0.00 -10.00 16.62
CA LEU A 98 0.53 -8.81 15.97
C LEU A 98 -0.41 -8.42 14.83
N LYS A 99 -1.00 -7.22 14.91
CA LYS A 99 -1.81 -6.63 13.85
C LYS A 99 -1.30 -5.21 13.61
N PRO A 100 -0.83 -4.88 12.40
CA PRO A 100 -0.49 -3.50 12.08
C PRO A 100 -1.75 -2.65 12.05
N GLU A 101 -1.60 -1.37 12.36
CA GLU A 101 -2.60 -0.38 12.01
C GLU A 101 -2.51 -0.12 10.50
N THR A 102 -3.61 -0.41 9.79
CA THR A 102 -3.70 -0.23 8.35
C THR A 102 -4.27 1.14 8.00
N LEU A 103 -3.57 1.91 7.17
CA LEU A 103 -4.01 3.24 6.74
C LEU A 103 -3.95 3.37 5.22
N ALA A 104 -5.11 3.41 4.57
CA ALA A 104 -5.19 3.69 3.14
C ALA A 104 -5.02 5.20 2.91
N TRP A 105 -4.21 5.57 1.92
CA TRP A 105 -3.86 6.99 1.67
C TRP A 105 -3.87 7.39 0.20
N GLY A 106 -3.84 6.43 -0.73
CA GLY A 106 -3.86 6.72 -2.16
C GLY A 106 -5.10 6.20 -2.88
N ARG A 107 -5.27 6.64 -4.13
CA ARG A 107 -6.46 6.35 -4.95
C ARG A 107 -6.39 4.96 -5.61
N GLU A 108 -5.19 4.42 -5.75
CA GLU A 108 -4.90 3.18 -6.48
C GLU A 108 -4.66 2.00 -5.51
N GLY A 109 -5.01 2.19 -4.24
CA GLY A 109 -4.91 1.17 -3.19
C GLY A 109 -3.66 1.31 -2.33
N GLU A 110 -2.95 2.43 -2.41
CA GLU A 110 -1.79 2.69 -1.57
C GLU A 110 -2.17 2.70 -0.10
N ILE A 111 -1.39 1.97 0.69
CA ILE A 111 -1.71 1.64 2.06
C ILE A 111 -0.44 1.48 2.88
N ASP A 112 -0.49 1.94 4.13
CA ASP A 112 0.56 1.70 5.11
C ASP A 112 0.13 0.62 6.10
N TYR A 113 1.06 -0.28 6.42
CA TYR A 113 0.99 -1.15 7.59
C TYR A 113 1.92 -0.59 8.65
N ASN A 114 1.34 0.01 9.68
CA ASN A 114 2.08 0.66 10.77
C ASN A 114 2.16 -0.28 11.98
N PHE A 115 3.35 -0.80 12.27
CA PHE A 115 3.55 -1.82 13.31
C PHE A 115 4.00 -1.21 14.63
N ILE A 116 3.35 -1.66 15.70
CA ILE A 116 3.85 -1.55 17.08
C ILE A 116 4.19 -2.97 17.53
N THR A 117 5.46 -3.19 17.83
CA THR A 117 6.07 -4.50 18.12
C THR A 117 6.52 -4.61 19.58
N LYS A 118 6.05 -3.74 20.46
CA LYS A 118 6.43 -3.70 21.90
C LYS A 118 6.27 -5.05 22.61
N ASN A 119 5.35 -5.90 22.16
CA ASN A 119 5.07 -7.21 22.75
C ASN A 119 5.89 -8.36 22.13
N LEU A 120 6.81 -8.06 21.20
CA LEU A 120 7.70 -9.05 20.60
C LEU A 120 9.07 -9.00 21.26
N SER A 121 9.69 -10.17 21.44
CA SER A 121 11.11 -10.26 21.82
C SER A 121 12.01 -9.75 20.69
N THR A 122 13.28 -9.42 21.00
CA THR A 122 14.25 -9.01 19.97
C THR A 122 14.37 -10.04 18.85
N SER A 123 14.51 -11.33 19.20
CA SER A 123 14.60 -12.41 18.21
C SER A 123 13.35 -12.49 17.32
N GLN A 124 12.16 -12.23 17.87
CA GLN A 124 10.91 -12.22 17.11
C GLN A 124 10.83 -11.02 16.15
N LYS A 125 11.32 -9.85 16.57
CA LYS A 125 11.42 -8.66 15.70
C LYS A 125 12.39 -8.91 14.55
N ASP A 126 13.53 -9.51 14.83
CA ASP A 126 14.55 -9.82 13.81
C ASP A 126 14.02 -10.87 12.81
N GLU A 127 13.35 -11.91 13.30
CA GLU A 127 12.71 -12.92 12.44
C GLU A 127 11.66 -12.28 11.52
N LEU A 128 10.73 -11.50 12.08
CA LEU A 128 9.68 -10.84 11.31
C LEU A 128 10.28 -9.90 10.26
N THR A 129 11.25 -9.08 10.67
CA THR A 129 11.90 -8.11 9.77
C THR A 129 12.63 -8.82 8.63
N SER A 130 13.29 -9.94 8.92
CA SER A 130 14.00 -10.73 7.90
C SER A 130 13.03 -11.35 6.90
N GLN A 131 11.96 -12.00 7.37
CA GLN A 131 10.93 -12.59 6.50
C GLN A 131 10.27 -11.54 5.60
N VAL A 132 9.95 -10.36 6.15
CA VAL A 132 9.38 -9.25 5.39
C VAL A 132 10.35 -8.74 4.32
N ARG A 133 11.62 -8.49 4.68
CA ARG A 133 12.66 -8.03 3.74
C ARG A 133 12.90 -9.04 2.62
N GLU A 134 13.02 -10.33 2.95
CA GLU A 134 13.20 -11.40 1.97
C GLU A 134 12.02 -11.47 0.99
N THR A 135 10.80 -11.26 1.49
CA THR A 135 9.58 -11.32 0.67
C THR A 135 9.43 -10.11 -0.23
N ILE A 136 9.79 -8.92 0.24
CA ILE A 136 9.86 -7.71 -0.59
C ILE A 136 10.95 -7.85 -1.65
N GLY A 137 12.09 -8.45 -1.29
CA GLY A 137 13.20 -8.69 -2.20
C GLY A 137 13.69 -7.38 -2.82
N SER A 138 13.75 -7.35 -4.16
CA SER A 138 14.13 -6.16 -4.93
C SER A 138 12.93 -5.32 -5.39
N SER A 139 11.73 -5.57 -4.86
CA SER A 139 10.55 -4.77 -5.23
C SER A 139 10.74 -3.32 -4.78
N ASP A 140 10.37 -2.40 -5.67
CA ASP A 140 10.35 -0.97 -5.40
C ASP A 140 8.91 -0.43 -5.24
N MET A 141 7.94 -1.34 -5.08
CA MET A 141 6.53 -1.01 -4.80
C MET A 141 6.18 -1.10 -3.30
N VAL A 142 7.13 -1.51 -2.45
CA VAL A 142 6.98 -1.54 -0.99
C VAL A 142 8.21 -0.96 -0.33
N HIS A 143 8.01 0.02 0.55
CA HIS A 143 9.09 0.65 1.32
C HIS A 143 8.97 0.28 2.80
N ILE A 144 10.12 0.00 3.43
CA ILE A 144 10.20 -0.24 4.87
C ILE A 144 10.88 0.95 5.53
N THR A 145 10.23 1.54 6.53
CA THR A 145 10.86 2.50 7.43
C THR A 145 10.75 2.03 8.87
N PHE A 146 11.62 2.53 9.74
CA PHE A 146 11.73 2.10 11.13
C PHE A 146 11.75 3.29 12.08
N ASN A 147 11.14 3.14 13.24
CA ASN A 147 11.16 4.13 14.33
C ASN A 147 10.72 5.53 13.87
N GLN A 148 9.63 5.57 13.10
CA GLN A 148 9.11 6.80 12.50
C GLN A 148 7.63 6.99 12.82
N LYS A 149 7.18 8.25 12.76
CA LYS A 149 5.75 8.59 12.78
C LYS A 149 5.14 8.20 11.43
N SER A 150 3.87 7.84 11.44
CA SER A 150 3.15 7.60 10.18
C SER A 150 3.06 8.91 9.40
N VAL A 151 3.51 8.89 8.15
CA VAL A 151 3.55 10.07 7.28
C VAL A 151 2.15 10.44 6.79
N HIS A 152 1.28 9.44 6.61
CA HIS A 152 -0.04 9.62 6.02
C HIS A 152 -1.16 9.77 7.06
N LYS A 153 -0.86 9.51 8.34
CA LYS A 153 -1.83 9.66 9.44
C LYS A 153 -1.96 11.13 9.82
N ARG A 154 -3.20 11.64 9.82
CA ARG A 154 -3.55 13.04 10.12
C ARG A 154 -4.43 13.15 11.35
#